data_AF-A0A8T2HND4-F1
#
_entry.id   AF-A0A8T2HND4-F1
#
_cell.length_a   1.000
_cell.length_b   1.000
_cell.length_c   1.000
_cell.angle_alpha   90.00
_cell.angle_beta   90.00
_cell.angle_gamma   90.00
#
_symmetry.space_group_name_H-M   'P 1'
#
loop_
_entity.id
_entity.type
_entity.pdbx_description
1 polymer ?
#
loop_
_entity_poly.entity_id
_entity_poly.type
_entity_poly.pdbx_seq_one_letter_code
_entity_poly.pdbx_strand_id
1 'polypeptide(L)'
;MSAVYCGTKRSYFDDNSSPPSSKRFRCFSPSNSPIWSSPPSSSLDQLHSAFPHIELTVLVKALEDNGSDFNAAMKSLYSFASSEEKKAEELAAGGAATQETDAVCGGNPPTSGDDWVELLVREVLQSSGTDDAKVRAARVLEALEKMLSARAREEAGNKFQEEKVAVQQQVETLVKDNTVLKRAVAIQHERQKALEDANHQLGLLKQLVPQYQEKLRNLEVNNYALRMQLQQVEHGNSMPARFNPDVF
;
A
#
# COMPACT_ATOMS: atom_id res chain seq x y z
N MET A 1 1.56 3.56 61.91
CA MET A 1 2.42 2.45 61.45
C MET A 1 1.53 1.32 60.96
N SER A 2 1.90 0.78 59.80
CA SER A 2 1.48 -0.49 59.19
C SER A 2 0.09 -0.62 58.55
N ALA A 3 0.19 -0.90 57.24
CA ALA A 3 -0.84 -1.28 56.29
C ALA A 3 -1.33 -2.72 56.49
N VAL A 4 -2.54 -3.01 56.00
CA VAL A 4 -2.83 -4.29 55.32
C VAL A 4 -3.79 -4.02 54.15
N TYR A 5 -3.37 -4.49 52.99
CA TYR A 5 -4.07 -4.54 51.72
C TYR A 5 -4.77 -5.92 51.61
N CYS A 6 -6.01 -5.99 51.13
CA CYS A 6 -6.46 -7.14 50.33
C CYS A 6 -7.78 -6.85 49.62
N GLY A 7 -7.77 -6.98 48.29
CA GLY A 7 -8.93 -6.78 47.43
C GLY A 7 -9.91 -7.96 47.45
N THR A 8 -11.13 -7.71 46.99
CA THR A 8 -12.12 -8.77 46.70
C THR A 8 -12.94 -8.35 45.48
N LYS A 9 -12.81 -9.14 44.40
CA LYS A 9 -13.68 -9.10 43.22
C LYS A 9 -14.75 -10.20 43.33
N ARG A 10 -15.95 -9.83 42.85
CA ARG A 10 -17.00 -10.61 42.14
C ARG A 10 -18.34 -10.68 42.86
N SER A 11 -19.40 -10.32 42.12
CA SER A 11 -20.50 -11.23 41.74
C SER A 11 -21.82 -10.46 41.56
N TYR A 12 -22.34 -10.40 40.33
CA TYR A 12 -23.77 -10.19 40.06
C TYR A 12 -24.14 -11.06 38.84
N PHE A 13 -24.58 -12.30 39.14
CA PHE A 13 -25.44 -13.16 38.32
C PHE A 13 -26.86 -12.98 38.89
N ASP A 14 -27.91 -12.62 38.15
CA ASP A 14 -28.68 -13.39 37.15
C ASP A 14 -30.06 -13.74 37.76
N ASP A 15 -31.15 -13.21 37.21
CA ASP A 15 -32.43 -13.92 37.17
C ASP A 15 -33.36 -13.38 36.07
N ASN A 16 -34.11 -14.31 35.48
CA ASN A 16 -34.60 -14.34 34.12
C ASN A 16 -36.09 -14.00 34.01
N SER A 17 -36.50 -13.36 32.92
CA SER A 17 -37.81 -13.62 32.29
C SER A 17 -37.86 -13.18 30.83
N SER A 18 -37.97 -14.14 29.92
CA SER A 18 -38.36 -14.01 28.49
C SER A 18 -39.76 -14.62 28.31
N PRO A 19 -40.47 -14.51 27.15
CA PRO A 19 -40.58 -13.46 26.10
C PRO A 19 -42.10 -13.20 25.74
N PRO A 20 -42.52 -12.55 24.60
CA PRO A 20 -42.50 -13.20 23.27
C PRO A 20 -42.33 -12.30 22.00
N SER A 21 -41.69 -12.91 20.99
CA SER A 21 -42.02 -12.87 19.54
C SER A 21 -41.61 -11.73 18.58
N SER A 22 -41.21 -12.19 17.39
CA SER A 22 -41.31 -11.58 16.05
C SER A 22 -40.26 -10.56 15.58
N LYS A 23 -39.27 -11.03 14.81
CA LYS A 23 -39.22 -10.88 13.33
C LYS A 23 -37.96 -11.53 12.72
N ARG A 24 -38.20 -12.32 11.67
CA ARG A 24 -37.27 -13.07 10.82
C ARG A 24 -36.28 -12.14 10.10
N PHE A 25 -34.98 -12.25 10.38
CA PHE A 25 -33.93 -11.70 9.49
C PHE A 25 -33.25 -12.82 8.70
N ARG A 26 -33.28 -12.65 7.38
CA ARG A 26 -32.73 -13.56 6.38
C ARG A 26 -31.21 -13.40 6.31
N CYS A 27 -30.55 -14.51 5.99
CA CYS A 27 -29.14 -14.57 5.59
C CYS A 27 -28.85 -13.57 4.46
N PHE A 28 -27.81 -12.76 4.62
CA PHE A 28 -27.21 -11.98 3.53
C PHE A 28 -25.83 -12.54 3.20
N SER A 29 -25.65 -12.94 1.95
CA SER A 29 -24.35 -13.23 1.32
C SER A 29 -23.53 -11.93 1.19
N PRO A 30 -22.19 -11.98 1.25
CA PRO A 30 -21.35 -10.82 1.00
C PRO A 30 -21.23 -10.61 -0.52
N SER A 31 -22.03 -9.69 -1.07
CA SER A 31 -21.85 -9.19 -2.44
C SER A 31 -21.06 -7.89 -2.39
N ASN A 32 -19.91 -7.91 -3.07
CA ASN A 32 -19.06 -6.81 -3.54
C ASN A 32 -19.51 -5.37 -3.19
N SER A 33 -18.65 -4.68 -2.45
CA SER A 33 -18.64 -3.22 -2.33
C SER A 33 -18.46 -2.55 -3.71
N PRO A 34 -19.18 -1.44 -4.01
CA PRO A 34 -18.99 -0.71 -5.25
C PRO A 34 -17.64 0.02 -5.18
N ILE A 35 -16.70 -0.44 -6.00
CA ILE A 35 -15.52 0.32 -6.38
C ILE A 35 -16.04 1.56 -7.10
N TRP A 36 -15.66 2.74 -6.63
CA TRP A 36 -15.81 3.98 -7.38
C TRP A 36 -14.82 3.91 -8.55
N SER A 37 -15.19 3.16 -9.59
CA SER A 37 -14.46 3.13 -10.85
C SER A 37 -14.72 4.47 -11.51
N SER A 38 -13.68 5.30 -11.61
CA SER A 38 -13.65 6.38 -12.59
C SER A 38 -14.11 5.83 -13.95
N PRO A 39 -14.81 6.62 -14.77
CA PRO A 39 -15.14 6.18 -16.13
C PRO A 39 -13.86 5.69 -16.81
N PRO A 40 -13.90 4.58 -17.58
CA PRO A 40 -12.70 4.08 -18.24
C PRO A 40 -12.22 5.17 -19.19
N SER A 41 -11.14 5.85 -18.81
CA SER A 41 -10.42 6.76 -19.70
C SER A 41 -10.05 5.95 -20.94
N SER A 42 -10.31 6.49 -22.12
CA SER A 42 -9.95 5.79 -23.35
C SER A 42 -8.43 5.53 -23.33
N SER A 43 -7.96 4.40 -23.90
CA SER A 43 -6.53 4.07 -23.93
C SER A 43 -5.68 5.19 -24.54
N LEU A 44 -6.30 6.00 -25.40
CA LEU A 44 -5.72 7.18 -26.03
C LEU A 44 -5.55 8.34 -25.04
N ASP A 45 -6.56 8.65 -24.21
CA ASP A 45 -6.47 9.66 -23.15
C ASP A 45 -5.36 9.31 -22.15
N GLN A 46 -5.21 8.02 -21.86
CA GLN A 46 -4.17 7.53 -20.96
C GLN A 46 -2.76 7.64 -21.57
N LEU A 47 -2.61 7.45 -22.88
CA LEU A 47 -1.33 7.71 -23.56
C LEU A 47 -1.03 9.20 -23.64
N HIS A 48 -2.03 10.04 -23.89
CA HIS A 48 -1.85 11.50 -23.98
C HIS A 48 -1.43 12.09 -22.64
N SER A 49 -1.95 11.57 -21.53
CA SER A 49 -1.47 11.95 -20.19
C SER A 49 -0.04 11.48 -19.89
N ALA A 50 0.38 10.32 -20.42
CA ALA A 50 1.74 9.81 -20.25
C ALA A 50 2.77 10.53 -21.14
N PHE A 51 2.35 11.06 -22.30
CA PHE A 51 3.22 11.73 -23.26
C PHE A 51 2.62 13.07 -23.74
N PRO A 52 2.62 14.12 -22.90
CA PRO A 52 2.02 15.42 -23.26
C PRO A 52 2.73 16.13 -24.42
N HIS A 53 3.97 15.72 -24.72
CA HIS A 53 4.84 16.35 -25.72
C HIS A 53 4.79 15.67 -27.09
N ILE A 54 4.11 14.52 -27.20
CA ILE A 54 4.03 13.74 -28.43
C ILE A 54 2.70 14.03 -29.12
N GLU A 55 2.73 14.29 -30.43
CA GLU A 55 1.52 14.60 -31.20
C GLU A 55 0.49 13.45 -31.16
N LEU A 56 -0.78 13.82 -31.01
CA LEU A 56 -1.91 12.89 -30.89
C LEU A 56 -2.00 11.89 -32.06
N THR A 57 -1.57 12.30 -33.26
CA THR A 57 -1.50 11.48 -34.48
C THR A 57 -0.54 10.30 -34.33
N VAL A 58 0.58 10.50 -33.62
CA VAL A 58 1.59 9.47 -33.34
C VAL A 58 1.07 8.49 -32.28
N LEU A 59 0.32 8.97 -31.28
CA LEU A 59 -0.31 8.13 -30.26
C LEU A 59 -1.37 7.22 -30.87
N VAL A 60 -2.23 7.76 -31.75
CA VAL A 60 -3.26 6.99 -32.47
C VAL A 60 -2.61 5.92 -33.33
N LYS A 61 -1.59 6.29 -34.12
CA LYS A 61 -0.88 5.35 -34.99
C LYS A 61 -0.18 4.25 -34.19
N ALA A 62 0.43 4.57 -33.06
CA ALA A 62 1.02 3.57 -32.18
C ALA A 62 -0.02 2.60 -31.61
N LEU A 63 -1.25 3.03 -31.33
CA LEU A 63 -2.33 2.15 -30.90
C LEU A 63 -2.85 1.27 -32.04
N GLU A 64 -2.95 1.80 -33.26
CA GLU A 64 -3.36 1.05 -34.45
C GLU A 64 -2.34 -0.05 -34.81
N ASP A 65 -1.05 0.31 -34.83
CA ASP A 65 0.06 -0.62 -35.15
C ASP A 65 0.22 -1.73 -34.09
N ASN A 66 -0.16 -1.47 -32.84
CA ASN A 66 -0.09 -2.44 -31.73
C ASN A 66 -1.43 -3.10 -31.40
N GLY A 67 -2.43 -3.02 -32.29
CA GLY A 67 -3.70 -3.75 -32.13
C GLY A 67 -4.49 -3.36 -30.88
N SER A 68 -4.49 -2.07 -30.51
CA SER A 68 -5.12 -1.52 -29.30
C SER A 68 -4.54 -2.04 -27.97
N ASP A 69 -3.40 -2.74 -27.97
CA ASP A 69 -2.67 -3.07 -26.75
C ASP A 69 -1.92 -1.83 -26.23
N PHE A 70 -2.48 -1.25 -25.17
CA PHE A 70 -1.95 -0.06 -24.51
C PHE A 70 -0.49 -0.23 -24.04
N ASN A 71 -0.13 -1.39 -23.50
CA ASN A 71 1.19 -1.61 -22.93
C ASN A 71 2.25 -1.79 -24.03
N ALA A 72 1.88 -2.42 -25.15
CA ALA A 72 2.73 -2.51 -26.33
C ALA A 72 2.94 -1.14 -26.99
N ALA A 73 1.86 -0.36 -27.16
CA ALA A 73 1.93 1.01 -27.69
C ALA A 73 2.77 1.93 -26.80
N MET A 74 2.64 1.84 -25.48
CA MET A 74 3.43 2.60 -24.51
C MET A 74 4.94 2.32 -24.62
N LYS A 75 5.33 1.04 -24.76
CA LYS A 75 6.74 0.67 -24.94
C LYS A 75 7.31 1.18 -26.26
N SER A 76 6.53 1.12 -27.34
CA SER A 76 6.92 1.65 -28.65
C SER A 76 7.15 3.17 -28.57
N LEU A 77 6.23 3.91 -27.95
CA LEU A 77 6.35 5.36 -27.77
C LEU A 77 7.56 5.76 -26.92
N TYR A 78 7.88 4.98 -25.88
CA TYR A 78 9.07 5.22 -25.06
C TYR A 78 10.37 5.03 -25.88
N SER A 79 10.41 4.02 -26.75
CA SER A 79 11.54 3.79 -27.65
C SER A 79 11.67 4.88 -28.72
N PHE A 80 10.54 5.43 -29.18
CA PHE A 80 10.48 6.55 -30.11
C PHE A 80 11.00 7.84 -29.48
N ALA A 81 10.52 8.20 -28.29
CA ALA A 81 10.97 9.39 -27.55
C ALA A 81 12.47 9.34 -27.23
N SER A 82 12.99 8.18 -26.82
CA SER A 82 14.42 8.00 -26.54
C SER A 82 15.31 8.09 -27.79
N SER A 83 14.75 7.85 -28.97
CA SER A 83 15.46 7.99 -30.26
C SER A 83 15.51 9.45 -30.71
N GLU A 84 14.46 10.24 -30.47
CA GLU A 84 14.47 11.68 -30.76
C GLU A 84 15.44 12.46 -29.86
N GLU A 85 15.53 12.11 -28.57
CA GLU A 85 16.51 12.72 -27.65
C GLU A 85 17.96 12.53 -28.13
N LYS A 86 18.30 11.36 -28.68
CA LYS A 86 19.63 11.09 -29.23
C LYS A 86 19.92 11.84 -30.54
N LYS A 87 18.90 12.16 -31.32
CA LYS A 87 19.04 12.87 -32.60
C LYS A 87 19.21 14.38 -32.43
N ALA A 88 18.72 14.93 -31.31
CA ALA A 88 18.93 16.33 -30.95
C ALA A 88 20.38 16.62 -30.48
N GLU A 89 21.09 15.61 -29.97
CA GLU A 89 22.46 15.76 -29.43
C GLU A 89 23.56 15.71 -30.51
N GLU A 90 23.33 15.05 -31.65
CA GLU A 90 24.34 14.89 -32.70
C GLU A 90 24.45 16.12 -33.65
N LEU A 91 23.44 17.01 -33.67
CA LEU A 91 23.43 18.24 -34.46
C LEU A 91 24.10 19.45 -33.77
N ALA A 92 24.45 19.32 -32.47
CA ALA A 92 25.07 20.41 -31.69
C ALA A 92 26.61 20.40 -31.70
N ALA A 93 27.25 19.35 -32.22
CA ALA A 93 28.70 19.15 -32.12
C ALA A 93 29.53 19.63 -33.33
N GLY A 94 28.94 20.40 -34.24
CA GLY A 94 29.58 20.83 -35.50
C GLY A 94 29.57 22.35 -35.70
N GLY A 95 30.32 23.09 -34.90
CA GLY A 95 30.44 24.54 -35.03
C GLY A 95 31.74 25.08 -34.46
N ALA A 96 32.82 24.98 -35.23
CA ALA A 96 34.08 25.67 -34.96
C ALA A 96 33.96 27.16 -35.30
N ALA A 97 34.34 28.04 -34.38
CA ALA A 97 34.71 29.42 -34.69
C ALA A 97 35.60 30.01 -33.57
N THR A 98 36.87 30.19 -33.92
CA THR A 98 37.64 31.43 -33.76
C THR A 98 37.53 32.15 -32.41
N GLN A 99 38.60 32.00 -31.61
CA GLN A 99 38.96 32.95 -30.56
C GLN A 99 39.26 34.31 -31.20
N GLU A 100 38.27 35.20 -31.18
CA GLU A 100 38.52 36.64 -31.20
C GLU A 100 38.52 37.15 -29.76
N THR A 101 39.59 37.87 -29.46
CA THR A 101 39.86 38.63 -28.26
C THR A 101 38.80 39.72 -28.09
N ASP A 102 38.09 39.75 -26.96
CA ASP A 102 37.62 41.03 -26.42
C ASP A 102 37.78 41.02 -24.90
N ALA A 103 38.76 41.80 -24.45
CA ALA A 103 39.08 42.01 -23.05
C ALA A 103 38.00 42.91 -22.45
N VAL A 104 36.97 42.30 -21.86
CA VAL A 104 36.11 42.99 -20.89
C VAL A 104 36.62 42.67 -19.49
N CYS A 105 36.94 43.72 -18.74
CA CYS A 105 37.57 43.71 -17.43
C CYS A 105 37.02 42.62 -16.49
N GLY A 106 37.94 41.91 -15.83
CA GLY A 106 37.68 40.92 -14.79
C GLY A 106 37.13 41.53 -13.49
N GLY A 107 35.88 41.96 -13.52
CA GLY A 107 35.06 42.20 -12.33
C GLY A 107 33.98 41.11 -12.24
N ASN A 108 33.67 40.66 -11.02
CA ASN A 108 32.56 39.74 -10.77
C ASN A 108 31.26 40.28 -11.41
N PRO A 109 30.37 39.40 -11.92
CA PRO A 109 29.12 39.84 -12.51
C PRO A 109 28.28 40.61 -11.49
N PRO A 110 27.63 41.72 -11.89
CA PRO A 110 26.78 42.50 -10.99
C PRO A 110 25.72 41.61 -10.34
N THR A 111 25.55 41.72 -9.03
CA THR A 111 24.72 40.78 -8.25
C THR A 111 23.36 41.38 -7.90
N SER A 112 23.25 42.71 -7.80
CA SER A 112 22.00 43.43 -7.57
C SER A 112 21.48 44.13 -8.82
N GLY A 113 20.17 44.34 -8.91
CA GLY A 113 19.54 45.10 -10.00
C GLY A 113 20.09 46.54 -10.10
N ASP A 114 20.40 47.16 -8.97
CA ASP A 114 20.99 48.50 -8.93
C ASP A 114 22.39 48.52 -9.55
N ASP A 115 23.20 47.47 -9.34
CA ASP A 115 24.53 47.35 -9.94
C ASP A 115 24.44 47.22 -11.47
N TRP A 116 23.42 46.52 -11.98
CA TRP A 116 23.15 46.43 -13.43
C TRP A 116 22.72 47.76 -14.02
N VAL A 117 21.90 48.53 -13.30
CA VAL A 117 21.49 49.88 -13.71
C VAL A 117 22.69 50.82 -13.72
N GLU A 118 23.53 50.80 -12.68
CA GLU A 118 24.75 51.61 -12.64
C GLU A 118 25.74 51.25 -13.74
N LEU A 119 25.92 49.95 -14.03
CA LEU A 119 26.78 49.49 -15.12
C LEU A 119 26.26 49.96 -16.49
N LEU A 120 24.95 49.87 -16.71
CA LEU A 120 24.30 50.35 -17.93
C LEU A 120 24.48 51.87 -18.11
N VAL A 121 24.19 52.65 -17.07
CA VAL A 121 24.32 54.11 -17.10
C VAL A 121 25.78 54.52 -17.34
N ARG A 122 26.74 53.83 -16.69
CA ARG A 122 28.17 54.08 -16.86
C ARG A 122 28.63 53.81 -18.30
N GLU A 123 28.26 52.67 -18.87
CA GLU A 123 28.62 52.29 -20.25
C GLU A 123 27.99 53.22 -21.30
N VAL A 124 26.74 53.65 -21.08
CA VAL A 124 26.06 54.60 -21.98
C VAL A 124 26.68 56.00 -21.89
N LEU A 125 27.06 56.46 -20.70
CA LEU A 125 27.66 57.79 -20.51
C LEU A 125 29.09 57.88 -21.07
N GLN A 126 29.81 56.76 -21.16
CA GLN A 126 31.15 56.68 -21.74
C GLN A 126 31.15 56.49 -23.26
N SER A 127 29.98 56.41 -23.89
CA SER A 127 29.86 56.20 -25.34
C SER A 127 30.26 57.43 -26.15
N SER A 128 30.86 57.20 -27.33
CA SER A 128 31.33 58.28 -28.23
C SER A 128 30.23 58.84 -29.16
N GLY A 129 29.01 58.30 -29.07
CA GLY A 129 27.87 58.66 -29.91
C GLY A 129 26.68 57.74 -29.70
N THR A 130 25.53 58.08 -30.30
CA THR A 130 24.27 57.37 -30.08
C THR A 130 24.28 55.92 -30.55
N ASP A 131 25.08 55.58 -31.57
CA ASP A 131 25.21 54.22 -32.08
C ASP A 131 26.07 53.34 -31.14
N ASP A 132 27.20 53.88 -30.68
CA ASP A 132 28.07 53.23 -29.69
C ASP A 132 27.34 52.99 -28.35
N ALA A 133 26.51 53.95 -27.92
CA ALA A 133 25.64 53.80 -26.75
C ALA A 133 24.69 52.61 -26.87
N LYS A 134 24.07 52.40 -28.05
CA LYS A 134 23.15 51.29 -28.31
C LYS A 134 23.87 49.96 -28.29
N VAL A 135 25.05 49.87 -28.92
CA VAL A 135 25.86 48.64 -28.92
C VAL A 135 26.27 48.27 -27.51
N ARG A 136 26.75 49.23 -26.71
CA ARG A 136 27.12 48.97 -25.30
C ARG A 136 25.93 48.58 -24.45
N ALA A 137 24.80 49.29 -24.58
CA ALA A 137 23.58 48.95 -23.86
C ALA A 137 23.07 47.54 -24.23
N ALA A 138 23.12 47.17 -25.51
CA ALA A 138 22.74 45.83 -25.96
C ALA A 138 23.63 44.75 -25.32
N ARG A 139 24.96 44.96 -25.25
CA ARG A 139 25.87 44.01 -24.58
C ARG A 139 25.55 43.83 -23.10
N VAL A 140 25.27 44.92 -22.36
CA VAL A 140 24.91 44.85 -20.93
C VAL A 140 23.60 44.09 -20.74
N LEU A 141 22.58 44.37 -21.56
CA LEU A 141 21.28 43.69 -21.48
C LEU A 141 21.37 42.21 -21.87
N GLU A 142 22.18 41.86 -22.86
CA GLU A 142 22.42 40.46 -23.24
C GLU A 142 23.15 39.69 -22.12
N ALA A 143 24.10 40.32 -21.44
CA ALA A 143 24.76 39.73 -20.26
C ALA A 143 23.77 39.52 -19.10
N LEU A 144 22.86 40.46 -18.87
CA LEU A 144 21.79 40.35 -17.88
C LEU A 144 20.81 39.22 -18.24
N GLU A 145 20.41 39.09 -19.50
CA GLU A 145 19.53 38.01 -19.99
C GLU A 145 20.18 36.64 -19.77
N LYS A 146 21.46 36.49 -20.10
CA LYS A 146 22.22 35.25 -19.86
C LYS A 146 22.27 34.89 -18.38
N MET A 147 22.49 35.88 -17.51
CA MET A 147 22.51 35.67 -16.06
C MET A 147 21.13 35.28 -15.51
N LEU A 148 20.06 35.98 -15.90
CA LEU A 148 18.70 35.63 -15.51
C LEU A 148 18.30 34.24 -16.01
N SER A 149 18.67 33.90 -17.24
CA SER A 149 18.41 32.58 -17.82
C SER A 149 19.18 31.47 -17.11
N ALA A 150 20.43 31.71 -16.71
CA ALA A 150 21.22 30.78 -15.92
C ALA A 150 20.60 30.57 -14.53
N ARG A 151 20.24 31.66 -13.85
CA ARG A 151 19.58 31.63 -12.54
C ARG A 151 18.24 30.90 -12.59
N ALA A 152 17.41 31.16 -13.60
CA ALA A 152 16.13 30.48 -13.76
C ALA A 152 16.29 28.96 -13.94
N ARG A 153 17.31 28.52 -14.69
CA ARG A 153 17.64 27.09 -14.83
C ARG A 153 18.12 26.48 -13.52
N GLU A 154 18.98 27.19 -12.78
CA GLU A 154 19.46 26.72 -11.48
C GLU A 154 18.32 26.59 -10.47
N GLU A 155 17.46 27.61 -10.36
CA GLU A 155 16.29 27.57 -9.47
C GLU A 155 15.31 26.46 -9.86
N ALA A 156 15.08 26.23 -11.16
CA ALA A 156 14.28 25.10 -11.63
C ALA A 156 14.92 23.75 -11.28
N GLY A 157 16.24 23.63 -11.43
CA GLY A 157 17.00 22.43 -11.05
C GLY A 157 16.95 22.15 -9.56
N ASN A 158 17.10 23.17 -8.72
CA ASN A 158 17.01 23.07 -7.27
C ASN A 158 15.61 22.65 -6.84
N LYS A 159 14.56 23.29 -7.36
CA LYS A 159 13.15 22.90 -7.08
C LYS A 159 12.86 21.47 -7.49
N PHE A 160 13.30 21.06 -8.68
CA PHE A 160 13.14 19.69 -9.15
C PHE A 160 13.85 18.68 -8.23
N GLN A 161 15.07 19.01 -7.78
CA GLN A 161 15.83 18.16 -6.88
C GLN A 161 15.18 18.07 -5.49
N GLU A 162 14.64 19.17 -4.96
CA GLU A 162 13.88 19.19 -3.70
C GLU A 162 12.63 18.32 -3.79
N GLU A 163 11.84 18.46 -4.87
CA GLU A 163 10.63 17.66 -5.10
C GLU A 163 10.97 16.17 -5.25
N LYS A 164 12.01 15.84 -6.02
CA LYS A 164 12.51 14.47 -6.18
C LYS A 164 12.84 13.83 -4.84
N VAL A 165 13.56 14.55 -3.96
CA VAL A 165 13.91 14.06 -2.62
C VAL A 165 12.64 13.89 -1.76
N ALA A 166 11.71 14.84 -1.79
CA ALA A 166 10.46 14.76 -1.05
C ALA A 166 9.61 13.55 -1.48
N VAL A 167 9.48 13.32 -2.79
CA VAL A 167 8.78 12.14 -3.34
C VAL A 167 9.48 10.84 -2.94
N GLN A 168 10.81 10.80 -3.00
CA GLN A 168 11.58 9.63 -2.61
C GLN A 168 11.38 9.27 -1.13
N GLN A 169 11.32 10.27 -0.24
CA GLN A 169 11.02 10.08 1.19
C GLN A 169 9.59 9.56 1.43
N GLN A 170 8.61 10.04 0.66
CA GLN A 170 7.23 9.53 0.74
C GLN A 170 7.16 8.07 0.30
N VAL A 171 7.82 7.70 -0.79
CA VAL A 171 7.90 6.31 -1.26
C VAL A 171 8.55 5.42 -0.20
N GLU A 172 9.64 5.85 0.42
CA GLU A 172 10.30 5.09 1.49
C GLU A 172 9.38 4.88 2.70
N THR A 173 8.61 5.90 3.07
CA THR A 173 7.63 5.82 4.16
C THR A 173 6.52 4.82 3.82
N LEU A 174 5.95 4.92 2.62
CA LEU A 174 4.92 3.98 2.16
C LEU A 174 5.43 2.54 2.09
N VAL A 175 6.69 2.33 1.72
CA VAL A 175 7.32 1.00 1.73
C VAL A 175 7.42 0.47 3.16
N LYS A 176 7.87 1.28 4.13
CA LYS A 176 7.91 0.89 5.55
C LYS A 176 6.52 0.51 6.05
N ASP A 177 5.51 1.32 5.78
CA ASP A 177 4.12 1.03 6.16
C ASP A 177 3.60 -0.26 5.51
N ASN A 178 3.91 -0.48 4.22
CA ASN A 178 3.55 -1.72 3.53
C ASN A 178 4.16 -2.96 4.20
N THR A 179 5.39 -2.88 4.71
CA THR A 179 6.00 -3.99 5.45
C THR A 179 5.29 -4.26 6.78
N VAL A 180 4.86 -3.21 7.49
CA VAL A 180 4.09 -3.35 8.74
C VAL A 180 2.73 -3.99 8.46
N LEU A 181 2.04 -3.55 7.40
CA LEU A 181 0.77 -4.13 6.98
C LEU A 181 0.91 -5.60 6.58
N LYS A 182 1.94 -5.96 5.80
CA LYS A 182 2.22 -7.36 5.46
C LYS A 182 2.44 -8.23 6.70
N ARG A 183 3.17 -7.74 7.70
CA ARG A 183 3.34 -8.45 8.98
C ARG A 183 2.03 -8.60 9.73
N ALA A 184 1.21 -7.55 9.79
CA ALA A 184 -0.10 -7.59 10.44
C ALA A 184 -1.02 -8.63 9.78
N VAL A 185 -1.05 -8.67 8.44
CA VAL A 185 -1.85 -9.65 7.68
C VAL A 185 -1.37 -11.08 7.94
N ALA A 186 -0.05 -11.32 7.98
CA ALA A 186 0.49 -12.64 8.30
C ALA A 186 0.06 -13.11 9.70
N ILE A 187 0.18 -12.23 10.72
CA ILE A 187 -0.27 -12.53 12.09
C ILE A 187 -1.77 -12.80 12.12
N GLN A 188 -2.57 -12.03 11.38
CA GLN A 188 -4.01 -12.21 11.34
C GLN A 188 -4.38 -13.56 10.71
N HIS A 189 -3.70 -13.94 9.62
CA HIS A 189 -3.89 -15.24 8.97
C HIS A 189 -3.52 -16.41 9.90
N GLU A 190 -2.39 -16.31 10.61
CA GLU A 190 -1.99 -17.33 11.59
C GLU A 190 -3.03 -17.51 12.71
N ARG A 191 -3.55 -16.40 13.24
CA ARG A 191 -4.61 -16.43 14.26
C ARG A 191 -5.89 -17.04 13.73
N GLN A 192 -6.28 -16.69 12.51
CA GLN A 192 -7.47 -17.26 11.88
C GLN A 192 -7.33 -18.77 11.70
N LYS A 193 -6.17 -19.23 11.20
CA LYS A 193 -5.88 -20.65 11.05
C LYS A 193 -5.96 -21.40 12.39
N ALA A 194 -5.38 -20.84 13.45
CA ALA A 194 -5.47 -21.45 14.79
C ALA A 194 -6.92 -21.57 15.30
N LEU A 195 -7.77 -20.59 15.00
CA LEU A 195 -9.21 -20.66 15.33
C LEU A 195 -9.94 -21.71 14.51
N GLU A 196 -9.61 -21.83 13.22
CA GLU A 196 -10.16 -22.86 12.35
C GLU A 196 -9.76 -24.25 12.87
N ASP A 197 -8.49 -24.49 13.20
CA ASP A 197 -8.01 -25.75 13.76
C ASP A 197 -8.71 -26.09 15.09
N ALA A 198 -8.86 -25.11 15.99
CA ALA A 198 -9.59 -25.29 17.25
C ALA A 198 -11.07 -25.63 17.02
N ASN A 199 -11.72 -25.02 16.03
CA ASN A 199 -13.09 -25.33 15.66
C ASN A 199 -13.23 -26.75 15.09
N HIS A 200 -12.27 -27.22 14.30
CA HIS A 200 -12.25 -28.61 13.85
C HIS A 200 -12.15 -29.60 15.02
N GLN A 201 -11.24 -29.36 15.96
CA GLN A 201 -11.10 -30.18 17.17
C GLN A 201 -12.37 -30.16 18.04
N LEU A 202 -12.98 -28.99 18.20
CA LEU A 202 -14.25 -28.84 18.90
C LEU A 202 -15.36 -29.64 18.22
N GLY A 203 -15.40 -29.66 16.88
CA GLY A 203 -16.31 -30.48 16.10
C GLY A 203 -16.15 -31.97 16.40
N LEU A 204 -14.91 -32.47 16.41
CA LEU A 204 -14.62 -33.86 16.75
C LEU A 204 -15.06 -34.21 18.18
N LEU A 205 -14.77 -33.34 19.15
CA LEU A 205 -15.17 -33.54 20.54
C LEU A 205 -16.70 -33.56 20.70
N LYS A 206 -17.41 -32.65 20.02
CA LYS A 206 -18.88 -32.63 20.00
C LYS A 206 -19.48 -33.93 19.48
N GLN A 207 -18.81 -34.63 18.56
CA GLN A 207 -19.26 -35.94 18.08
C GLN A 207 -18.88 -37.08 19.03
N LEU A 208 -17.74 -37.00 19.71
CA LEU A 208 -17.23 -38.07 20.57
C LEU A 208 -17.92 -38.11 21.95
N VAL A 209 -18.27 -36.95 22.51
CA VAL A 209 -18.97 -36.85 23.80
C VAL A 209 -20.27 -37.66 23.85
N PRO A 210 -21.22 -37.56 22.90
CA PRO A 210 -22.45 -38.35 22.94
C PRO A 210 -22.18 -39.85 22.81
N GLN A 211 -21.16 -40.26 22.04
CA GLN A 211 -20.79 -41.67 21.94
C GLN A 211 -20.34 -42.24 23.29
N TYR A 212 -19.56 -41.49 24.08
CA TYR A 212 -19.18 -41.92 25.42
C TYR A 212 -20.34 -41.87 26.41
N GLN A 213 -21.21 -40.87 26.32
CA GLN A 213 -22.42 -40.80 27.14
C GLN A 213 -23.35 -42.01 26.91
N GLU A 214 -23.52 -42.44 25.65
CA GLU A 214 -24.31 -43.62 25.32
C GLU A 214 -23.67 -44.91 25.84
N LYS A 215 -22.35 -45.07 25.67
CA LYS A 215 -21.60 -46.20 26.25
C LYS A 215 -21.76 -46.26 27.77
N LEU A 216 -21.70 -45.12 28.45
CA LEU A 216 -21.89 -45.04 29.90
C LEU A 216 -23.30 -45.50 30.30
N ARG A 217 -24.34 -44.98 29.63
CA ARG A 217 -25.73 -45.35 29.86
C ARG A 217 -25.96 -46.86 29.66
N ASN A 218 -25.38 -47.44 28.61
CA ASN A 218 -25.48 -48.88 28.34
C ASN A 218 -24.83 -49.73 29.45
N LEU A 219 -23.65 -49.31 29.93
CA LEU A 219 -22.97 -49.99 31.05
C LEU A 219 -23.76 -49.87 32.35
N GLU A 220 -24.35 -48.72 32.64
CA GLU A 220 -25.21 -48.51 33.81
C GLU A 220 -26.42 -49.45 33.80
N VAL A 221 -27.12 -49.53 32.66
CA VAL A 221 -28.27 -50.43 32.48
C VAL A 221 -27.86 -51.90 32.62
N ASN A 222 -26.74 -52.30 32.01
CA ASN A 222 -26.23 -53.68 32.14
C ASN A 222 -25.86 -54.02 33.58
N ASN A 223 -25.18 -53.10 34.29
CA ASN A 223 -24.80 -53.32 35.69
C ASN A 223 -26.04 -53.43 36.58
N TYR A 224 -27.06 -52.60 36.35
CA TYR A 224 -28.33 -52.69 37.05
C TYR A 224 -29.04 -54.03 36.80
N ALA A 225 -29.12 -54.47 35.54
CA ALA A 225 -29.72 -55.76 35.18
C ALA A 225 -29.01 -56.94 35.88
N LEU A 226 -27.67 -56.93 35.90
CA LEU A 226 -26.87 -57.93 36.60
C LEU A 226 -27.11 -57.90 38.12
N ARG A 227 -27.15 -56.72 38.75
CA ARG A 227 -27.47 -56.60 40.18
C ARG A 227 -28.86 -57.15 40.50
N MET A 228 -29.85 -56.84 39.68
CA MET A 228 -31.21 -57.36 39.85
C MET A 228 -31.26 -58.88 39.71
N GLN A 229 -30.54 -59.46 38.74
CA GLN A 229 -30.43 -60.91 38.58
C GLN A 229 -29.73 -61.57 39.77
N LEU A 230 -28.63 -61.00 40.26
CA LEU A 230 -27.93 -61.48 41.45
C LEU A 230 -28.84 -61.47 42.68
N GLN A 231 -29.56 -60.37 42.91
CA GLN A 231 -30.51 -60.26 44.02
C GLN A 231 -31.63 -61.31 43.90
N GLN A 232 -32.15 -61.56 42.70
CA GLN A 232 -33.16 -62.61 42.47
C GLN A 232 -32.60 -64.01 42.77
N VAL A 233 -31.34 -64.31 42.44
CA VAL A 233 -30.71 -65.59 42.78
C VAL A 233 -30.50 -65.72 44.29
N GLU A 234 -30.06 -64.67 44.97
CA GLU A 234 -29.86 -64.67 46.42
C GLU A 234 -31.19 -64.84 47.19
N HIS A 235 -32.26 -64.15 46.77
CA HIS A 235 -33.56 -64.23 47.43
C HIS A 235 -34.39 -65.45 46.96
N GLY A 236 -34.18 -65.91 45.72
CA GLY A 236 -34.77 -67.13 45.17
C GLY A 236 -34.14 -68.41 45.71
N ASN A 237 -32.97 -68.33 46.36
CA ASN A 237 -32.33 -69.41 47.10
C ASN A 237 -32.88 -69.59 48.53
N SER A 238 -34.15 -69.30 48.76
CA SER A 238 -34.90 -69.87 49.90
C SER A 238 -35.33 -71.32 49.61
N MET A 239 -34.41 -72.14 49.10
CA MET A 239 -34.55 -73.60 49.07
C MET A 239 -33.62 -74.17 50.15
N PRO A 240 -34.11 -75.12 50.97
CA PRO A 240 -33.41 -75.59 52.16
C PRO A 240 -32.08 -76.19 51.75
N ALA A 241 -31.04 -75.93 52.55
CA ALA A 241 -29.72 -76.51 52.40
C ALA A 241 -29.80 -78.04 52.23
N ARG A 242 -29.89 -78.51 50.98
CA ARG A 242 -29.61 -79.90 50.63
C ARG A 242 -28.11 -80.01 50.48
N PHE A 243 -27.43 -80.04 51.62
CA PHE A 243 -26.14 -80.68 51.69
C PHE A 243 -26.31 -82.12 51.17
N ASN A 244 -25.49 -82.53 50.20
CA ASN A 244 -25.40 -83.95 49.82
C ASN A 244 -24.91 -84.73 51.05
N PRO A 245 -25.68 -85.70 51.58
CA PRO A 245 -25.31 -86.41 52.79
C PRO A 245 -24.49 -87.66 52.49
N ASP A 246 -23.58 -87.61 51.51
CA ASP A 246 -22.66 -88.71 51.20
C ASP A 246 -21.37 -88.13 50.61
N VAL A 247 -20.53 -87.59 51.49
CA VAL A 247 -19.09 -87.48 51.27
C VAL A 247 -18.43 -88.02 52.54
N PHE A 248 -18.15 -89.32 52.53
CA PHE A 248 -17.18 -89.97 53.41
C PHE A 248 -15.83 -90.02 52.70
#